data_AF-W7V2D4-F1
#
_entry.id   AF-W7V2D4-F1
#
_cell.length_a   1.000
_cell.length_b   1.000
_cell.length_c   1.000
_cell.angle_alpha   90.00
_cell.angle_beta   90.00
_cell.angle_gamma   90.00
#
_symmetry.space_group_name_H-M   'P 1'
#
loop_
_entity.id
_entity.type
_entity.pdbx_description
1 polymer ?
#
loop_
_entity_poly.entity_id
_entity_poly.type
_entity_poly.pdbx_seq_one_letter_code
_entity_poly.pdbx_strand_id
1 'polypeptide(L)'
;MPGNTIRYSEGTEQIIRTAAEIDMLSDDFNSEYTQMYAMIEGELSSCWKGEDSEAFRGKVGDMKHFFDTMRLAMSDYASFLRNTANAHEARMEDSRAQADQNCCF
;
A
#
# COMPACT_ATOMS: atom_id res chain seq x y z
N MET A 1 -13.08 -19.06 29.70
CA MET A 1 -13.29 -19.51 28.30
C MET A 1 -12.02 -19.24 27.49
N PRO A 2 -11.06 -20.19 27.38
CA PRO A 2 -9.75 -19.95 26.78
C PRO A 2 -9.69 -20.40 25.31
N GLY A 3 -10.63 -19.95 24.47
CA GLY A 3 -10.84 -20.55 23.14
C GLY A 3 -10.75 -19.61 21.93
N ASN A 4 -10.66 -18.30 22.12
CA ASN A 4 -10.86 -17.36 21.01
C ASN A 4 -9.70 -16.36 20.80
N THR A 5 -8.88 -16.15 21.83
CA THR A 5 -7.82 -15.13 21.80
C THR A 5 -6.72 -15.40 20.77
N ILE A 6 -6.35 -16.67 20.57
CA ILE A 6 -5.24 -17.08 19.69
C ILE A 6 -5.62 -16.96 18.21
N ARG A 7 -6.90 -17.19 17.84
CA ARG A 7 -7.35 -17.08 16.44
C ARG A 7 -7.48 -15.65 15.94
N TYR A 8 -7.71 -14.68 16.85
CA TYR A 8 -7.88 -13.29 16.45
C TYR A 8 -6.55 -12.54 16.25
N SER A 9 -5.52 -12.85 17.05
CA SER A 9 -4.18 -12.27 16.81
C SER A 9 -3.60 -12.74 15.48
N GLU A 10 -3.83 -14.00 15.12
CA GLU A 10 -3.41 -14.57 13.84
C GLU A 10 -4.06 -13.84 12.64
N GLY A 11 -5.34 -13.44 12.77
CA GLY A 11 -6.03 -12.63 11.75
C GLY A 11 -5.49 -11.20 11.64
N THR A 12 -5.16 -10.55 12.76
CA THR A 12 -4.58 -9.20 12.74
C THR A 12 -3.16 -9.20 12.16
N GLU A 13 -2.33 -10.18 12.55
CA GLU A 13 -0.99 -10.36 12.00
C GLU A 13 -1.03 -10.58 10.49
N GLN A 14 -1.98 -11.38 10.01
CA GLN A 14 -2.16 -11.61 8.58
C GLN A 14 -2.52 -10.32 7.83
N ILE A 15 -3.40 -9.49 8.38
CA ILE A 15 -3.76 -8.18 7.81
C ILE A 15 -2.54 -7.24 7.75
N ILE A 16 -1.72 -7.21 8.80
CA ILE A 16 -0.49 -6.39 8.83
C ILE A 16 0.51 -6.87 7.77
N ARG A 17 0.67 -8.19 7.62
CA ARG A 17 1.55 -8.77 6.57
C ARG A 17 1.06 -8.40 5.18
N THR A 18 -0.24 -8.54 4.90
CA THR A 18 -0.82 -8.14 3.61
C THR A 18 -0.65 -6.64 3.36
N ALA A 19 -0.79 -5.78 4.36
CA ALA A 19 -0.51 -4.36 4.22
C ALA A 19 0.96 -4.07 3.84
N ALA A 20 1.90 -4.81 4.43
CA ALA A 20 3.32 -4.71 4.06
C ALA A 20 3.60 -5.21 2.63
N GLU A 21 2.94 -6.28 2.19
CA GLU A 21 3.02 -6.78 0.81
C GLU A 21 2.50 -5.73 -0.20
N ILE A 22 1.40 -5.05 0.12
CA ILE A 22 0.86 -3.99 -0.74
C ILE A 22 1.82 -2.80 -0.82
N ASP A 23 2.48 -2.43 0.27
CA ASP A 23 3.51 -1.37 0.24
C ASP A 23 4.69 -1.76 -0.64
N MET A 24 5.19 -2.99 -0.51
CA MET A 24 6.27 -3.49 -1.38
C MET A 24 5.86 -3.43 -2.85
N LEU A 25 4.65 -3.89 -3.19
CA LEU A 25 4.12 -3.81 -4.55
C LEU A 25 3.99 -2.35 -5.04
N SER A 26 3.60 -1.43 -4.14
CA SER A 26 3.50 0.00 -4.47
C SER A 26 4.86 0.61 -4.76
N ASP A 27 5.89 0.23 -4.00
CA ASP A 27 7.27 0.68 -4.19
C ASP A 27 7.88 0.11 -5.47
N ASP A 28 7.67 -1.18 -5.73
CA ASP A 28 8.09 -1.83 -6.97
C ASP A 28 7.44 -1.17 -8.19
N PHE A 29 6.11 -0.96 -8.13
CA PHE A 29 5.37 -0.26 -9.18
C PHE A 29 5.91 1.14 -9.42
N ASN A 30 6.20 1.90 -8.36
CA ASN A 30 6.82 3.22 -8.45
C ASN A 30 8.19 3.20 -9.12
N SER A 31 9.02 2.22 -8.75
CA SER A 31 10.32 2.01 -9.34
C SER A 31 10.22 1.70 -10.84
N GLU A 32 9.32 0.81 -11.23
CA GLU A 32 9.13 0.40 -12.62
C GLU A 32 8.69 1.55 -13.51
N TYR A 33 7.64 2.30 -13.14
CA TYR A 33 7.19 3.40 -13.99
C TYR A 33 8.21 4.55 -14.00
N THR A 34 8.92 4.81 -12.89
CA THR A 34 9.98 5.83 -12.86
C THR A 34 11.13 5.45 -13.80
N GLN A 35 11.55 4.19 -13.81
CA GLN A 35 12.56 3.69 -14.74
C GLN A 35 12.11 3.80 -16.20
N MET A 36 10.83 3.47 -16.49
CA MET A 36 10.26 3.65 -17.81
C MET A 36 10.36 5.11 -18.29
N TYR A 37 9.95 6.08 -17.47
CA TYR A 37 10.06 7.50 -17.83
C TYR A 37 11.51 7.94 -18.01
N ALA A 38 12.43 7.47 -17.16
CA ALA A 38 13.86 7.77 -17.31
C ALA A 38 14.43 7.25 -18.64
N MET A 39 14.04 6.04 -19.06
CA MET A 39 14.47 5.48 -20.35
C MET A 39 13.88 6.27 -21.53
N ILE A 40 12.62 6.68 -21.43
CA ILE A 40 11.94 7.48 -22.47
C ILE A 40 12.60 8.86 -22.61
N GLU A 41 12.86 9.53 -21.49
CA GLU A 41 13.44 10.88 -21.47
C GLU A 41 14.94 10.89 -21.76
N GLY A 42 15.66 9.83 -21.40
CA GLY A 42 17.09 9.69 -21.63
C GLY A 42 17.43 9.08 -22.98
N GLU A 43 17.31 7.76 -23.08
CA GLU A 43 17.81 6.99 -24.22
C GLU A 43 16.94 7.22 -25.47
N LEU A 44 15.62 7.02 -25.33
CA LEU A 44 14.70 7.07 -26.48
C LEU A 44 14.63 8.48 -27.07
N SER A 45 14.58 9.50 -26.20
CA SER A 45 14.57 10.89 -26.66
C SER A 45 15.85 11.25 -27.43
N SER A 46 16.99 10.63 -27.11
CA SER A 46 18.27 10.93 -27.76
C SER A 46 18.38 10.33 -29.16
N CYS A 47 17.85 9.13 -29.39
CA CYS A 47 18.01 8.38 -30.62
C CYS A 47 16.81 8.50 -31.58
N TRP A 48 15.63 8.83 -31.07
CA TRP A 48 14.41 8.97 -31.87
C TRP A 48 13.87 10.41 -31.81
N LYS A 49 14.00 11.12 -32.93
CA LYS A 49 13.61 12.53 -33.09
C LYS A 49 12.51 12.67 -34.14
N GLY A 50 11.76 13.77 -34.08
CA GLY A 50 10.70 14.11 -35.03
C GLY A 50 9.32 14.15 -34.38
N GLU A 51 8.33 14.55 -35.17
CA GLU A 51 6.95 14.78 -34.73
C GLU A 51 6.33 13.55 -34.02
N ASP A 52 6.58 12.35 -34.54
CA ASP A 52 6.07 11.11 -33.93
C ASP A 52 6.64 10.84 -32.53
N SER A 53 7.94 11.13 -32.34
CA SER A 53 8.60 10.98 -31.04
C SER A 53 8.05 11.99 -30.02
N GLU A 54 7.78 13.22 -30.46
CA GLU A 54 7.14 14.25 -29.63
C GLU A 54 5.71 13.86 -29.25
N ALA A 55 4.93 13.36 -30.21
CA ALA A 55 3.57 12.88 -29.97
C ALA A 55 3.54 11.70 -28.99
N PHE A 56 4.44 10.73 -29.16
CA PHE A 56 4.59 9.59 -28.24
C PHE A 56 4.92 10.07 -26.82
N ARG A 57 5.93 10.94 -26.67
CA ARG A 57 6.34 11.48 -25.36
C ARG A 57 5.22 12.29 -24.70
N GLY A 58 4.45 13.05 -25.48
CA GLY A 58 3.27 13.74 -24.98
C GLY A 58 2.25 12.77 -24.38
N LYS A 59 1.90 11.71 -25.12
CA LYS A 59 0.94 10.69 -24.65
C LYS A 59 1.43 9.94 -23.42
N VAL A 60 2.71 9.58 -23.37
CA VAL A 60 3.27 8.93 -22.18
C VAL A 60 3.30 9.89 -21.00
N GLY A 61 3.60 11.18 -21.21
CA GLY A 61 3.51 12.22 -20.18
C GLY A 61 2.11 12.33 -19.57
N ASP A 62 1.07 12.35 -20.41
CA ASP A 62 -0.33 12.39 -19.96
C ASP A 62 -0.71 11.20 -19.07
N MET A 63 -0.05 10.05 -19.24
CA MET A 63 -0.32 8.86 -18.45
C MET A 63 0.27 8.89 -17.04
N LYS A 64 1.22 9.80 -16.75
CA LYS A 64 1.98 9.82 -15.49
C LYS A 64 1.07 9.91 -14.27
N HIS A 65 0.05 10.77 -14.36
CA HIS A 65 -0.95 10.95 -13.32
C HIS A 65 -1.65 9.63 -12.94
N PHE A 66 -1.97 8.77 -13.92
CA PHE A 66 -2.68 7.51 -13.63
C PHE A 66 -1.82 6.55 -12.80
N PHE A 67 -0.51 6.48 -13.10
CA PHE A 67 0.44 5.70 -12.30
C PHE A 67 0.54 6.25 -10.87
N ASP A 68 0.66 7.57 -10.72
CA ASP A 68 0.69 8.20 -9.40
C ASP A 68 -0.61 7.94 -8.62
N THR A 69 -1.77 8.00 -9.28
CA THR A 69 -3.07 7.69 -8.67
C THR A 69 -3.17 6.23 -8.24
N MET A 70 -2.69 5.29 -9.05
CA MET A 70 -2.70 3.87 -8.69
C MET A 70 -1.79 3.58 -7.50
N ARG A 71 -0.59 4.19 -7.45
CA ARG A 71 0.33 4.10 -6.31
C ARG A 71 -0.32 4.64 -5.02
N LEU A 72 -0.99 5.79 -5.11
CA LEU A 72 -1.72 6.36 -3.98
C LEU A 72 -2.83 5.43 -3.49
N ALA A 73 -3.62 4.86 -4.40
CA ALA A 73 -4.68 3.92 -4.04
C ALA A 73 -4.15 2.67 -3.31
N MET A 74 -2.98 2.15 -3.71
CA MET A 74 -2.32 1.04 -3.02
C MET A 74 -1.88 1.43 -1.61
N SER A 75 -1.25 2.59 -1.47
CA SER A 75 -0.78 3.11 -0.18
C SER A 75 -1.94 3.42 0.79
N ASP A 76 -3.03 3.98 0.28
CA ASP A 76 -4.26 4.25 1.06
C ASP A 76 -4.88 2.94 1.55
N TYR A 77 -4.89 1.91 0.71
CA TYR A 77 -5.42 0.60 1.07
C TYR A 77 -4.56 -0.10 2.12
N ALA A 78 -3.22 -0.07 1.98
CA ALA A 78 -2.31 -0.59 3.01
C ALA A 78 -2.50 0.14 4.36
N SER A 79 -2.66 1.47 4.31
CA SER A 79 -2.94 2.28 5.50
C SER A 79 -4.28 1.93 6.15
N PHE A 80 -5.32 1.70 5.35
CA PHE A 80 -6.63 1.24 5.83
C PHE A 80 -6.54 -0.11 6.57
N LEU A 81 -5.79 -1.06 6.01
CA LEU A 81 -5.58 -2.38 6.63
C LEU A 81 -4.87 -2.26 7.99
N ARG A 82 -3.81 -1.45 8.08
CA ARG A 82 -3.09 -1.19 9.35
C ARG A 82 -3.98 -0.52 10.40
N ASN A 83 -4.72 0.50 10.00
CA ASN A 83 -5.62 1.21 10.90
C ASN A 83 -6.71 0.28 11.45
N THR A 84 -7.22 -0.60 10.60
CA THR A 84 -8.23 -1.60 10.99
C THR A 84 -7.65 -2.61 11.99
N ALA A 85 -6.43 -3.11 11.72
CA ALA A 85 -5.70 -4.01 12.60
C ALA A 85 -5.45 -3.38 13.99
N ASN A 86 -4.87 -2.17 14.02
CA ASN A 86 -4.56 -1.45 15.26
C ASN A 86 -5.82 -1.13 16.07
N ALA A 87 -6.88 -0.65 15.42
CA ALA A 87 -8.14 -0.35 16.10
C ALA A 87 -8.79 -1.61 16.68
N HIS A 88 -8.57 -2.77 16.05
CA HIS A 88 -9.07 -4.04 16.56
C HIS A 88 -8.30 -4.51 17.79
N GLU A 89 -6.96 -4.38 17.80
CA GLU A 89 -6.13 -4.70 18.97
C GLU A 89 -6.46 -3.82 20.17
N ALA A 90 -6.59 -2.50 19.97
CA ALA A 90 -6.95 -1.56 21.04
C ALA A 90 -8.29 -1.93 21.70
N ARG A 91 -9.32 -2.28 20.92
CA ARG A 91 -10.62 -2.72 21.47
C ARG A 91 -10.52 -4.02 22.28
N MET A 92 -9.64 -4.93 21.88
CA MET A 92 -9.43 -6.19 22.59
C MET A 92 -8.72 -5.97 23.93
N GLU A 93 -7.73 -5.06 23.96
CA GLU A 93 -7.04 -4.68 25.19
C GLU A 93 -7.99 -4.01 26.19
N ASP A 94 -8.79 -3.04 25.74
CA ASP A 94 -9.81 -2.38 26.55
C ASP A 94 -10.81 -3.39 27.14
N SER A 95 -11.26 -4.35 26.34
CA SER A 95 -12.21 -5.39 26.78
C SER A 95 -11.60 -6.31 27.84
N ARG A 96 -10.31 -6.64 27.73
CA ARG A 96 -9.61 -7.43 28.76
C ARG A 96 -9.43 -6.64 30.05
N ALA A 97 -9.01 -5.38 29.95
CA ALA A 97 -8.83 -4.52 31.13
C ALA A 97 -10.14 -4.35 31.93
N GLN A 98 -11.27 -4.21 31.23
CA GLN A 98 -12.61 -4.15 31.87
C GLN A 98 -13.01 -5.48 32.53
N ALA A 99 -12.70 -6.62 31.89
CA ALA A 99 -12.97 -7.94 32.46
C ALA A 99 -12.14 -8.20 33.73
N ASP A 100 -10.88 -7.79 33.75
CA ASP A 100 -9.99 -7.95 34.90
C ASP A 100 -10.40 -7.03 36.08
N GLN A 101 -10.87 -5.81 35.81
CA GLN A 101 -11.41 -4.92 36.85
C GLN A 101 -12.68 -5.47 37.50
N ASN A 102 -13.58 -6.10 36.72
CA ASN A 102 -14.83 -6.65 37.24
C ASN A 102 -14.65 -7.97 38.03
N CYS A 103 -13.50 -8.65 37.92
CA CYS A 103 -13.22 -9.87 38.67
C CYS A 103 -12.65 -9.62 40.10
N CYS A 104 -12.43 -8.36 40.49
CA CYS A 104 -11.88 -7.97 41.78
C CYS A 104 -12.93 -7.59 42.85
N PHE A 105 -14.16 -8.13 42.75
CA PHE A 105 -15.20 -8.03 43.78
C PHE A 105 -15.63 -9.42 44.27
#